data_AF-A0AAX3VE46-F1
#
_entry.id   AF-A0AAX3VE46-F1
#
_cell.length_a   1.000
_cell.length_b   1.000
_cell.length_c   1.000
_cell.angle_alpha   90.00
_cell.angle_beta   90.00
_cell.angle_gamma   90.00
#
_symmetry.space_group_name_H-M   'P 1'
#
loop_
_entity.id
_entity.type
_entity.pdbx_description
1 polymer ?
#
loop_
_entity_poly.entity_id
_entity_poly.type
_entity_poly.pdbx_seq_one_letter_code
_entity_poly.pdbx_strand_id
1 'polypeptide(L)'
;MILPARWQRKLAHLYVPEMFAVILGLGSAVFGASILAMPGSYRDVPSFAQAFAFVAPHWWGLAMVVLGVAMLSLIAHSRAAAAVPTFLLGLVWAAWVLPIAASPGFAPSAPIVYTMLSVLTLAAGLACLVPREVKP
;
A
#
# COMPACT_ATOMS: atom_id res chain seq x y z
N MET A 1 -12.26 21.62 -19.99
CA MET A 1 -12.74 22.18 -18.70
C MET A 1 -11.50 22.57 -17.90
N ILE A 2 -11.22 23.87 -17.73
CA ILE A 2 -9.99 24.35 -17.05
C ILE A 2 -10.35 24.61 -15.59
N LEU A 3 -9.85 23.75 -14.69
CA LEU A 3 -10.04 23.93 -13.24
C LEU A 3 -9.29 25.18 -12.77
N PRO A 4 -9.92 26.06 -11.96
CA PRO A 4 -9.25 27.26 -11.46
C PRO A 4 -7.99 26.91 -10.66
N ALA A 5 -6.91 27.70 -10.79
CA ALA A 5 -5.60 27.41 -10.16
C ALA A 5 -5.64 27.21 -8.62
N ARG A 6 -6.65 27.77 -7.94
CA ARG A 6 -6.92 27.54 -6.51
C ARG A 6 -7.47 26.14 -6.24
N TRP A 7 -8.33 25.63 -7.11
CA TRP A 7 -8.86 24.28 -7.07
C TRP A 7 -7.80 23.25 -7.45
N GLN A 8 -6.94 23.56 -8.42
CA GLN A 8 -5.77 22.72 -8.74
C GLN A 8 -4.85 22.57 -7.52
N ARG A 9 -4.53 23.67 -6.82
CA ARG A 9 -3.74 23.60 -5.57
C ARG A 9 -4.46 22.85 -4.45
N LYS A 10 -5.77 23.05 -4.25
CA LYS A 10 -6.53 22.30 -3.24
C LYS A 10 -6.62 20.81 -3.56
N LEU A 11 -6.92 20.43 -4.80
CA LEU A 11 -6.97 19.04 -5.23
C LEU A 11 -5.59 18.38 -5.09
N ALA A 12 -4.54 19.03 -5.60
CA ALA A 12 -3.17 18.51 -5.59
C ALA A 12 -2.57 18.37 -4.18
N HIS A 13 -2.87 19.29 -3.24
CA HIS A 13 -2.26 19.26 -1.90
C HIS A 13 -3.16 18.64 -0.82
N LEU A 14 -4.48 18.70 -0.94
CA LEU A 14 -5.38 18.27 0.14
C LEU A 14 -5.94 16.87 -0.04
N TYR A 15 -6.10 16.39 -1.28
CA TYR A 15 -6.81 15.14 -1.59
C TYR A 15 -5.95 14.05 -2.24
N VAL A 16 -4.82 14.41 -2.86
CA VAL A 16 -3.91 13.43 -3.50
C VAL A 16 -3.43 12.35 -2.52
N PRO A 17 -3.00 12.64 -1.28
CA PRO A 17 -2.58 11.60 -0.34
C PRO A 17 -3.73 10.64 0.01
N GLU A 18 -4.95 11.15 0.11
CA GLU A 18 -6.13 10.35 0.41
C GLU A 18 -6.50 9.45 -0.76
N MET A 19 -6.43 9.98 -1.99
CA MET A 19 -6.64 9.19 -3.20
C MET A 19 -5.61 8.07 -3.30
N PHE A 20 -4.33 8.34 -3.04
CA PHE A 20 -3.30 7.30 -3.02
C PHE A 20 -3.56 6.27 -1.92
N ALA A 21 -3.89 6.69 -0.70
CA ALA A 21 -4.24 5.77 0.38
C ALA A 21 -5.45 4.90 0.03
N VAL A 22 -6.48 5.46 -0.60
CA VAL A 22 -7.65 4.68 -1.06
C VAL A 22 -7.27 3.68 -2.15
N ILE A 23 -6.52 4.10 -3.18
CA ILE A 23 -6.10 3.24 -4.28
C ILE A 23 -5.20 2.11 -3.77
N LEU A 24 -4.22 2.45 -2.93
CA LEU A 24 -3.29 1.48 -2.36
C LEU A 24 -4.00 0.54 -1.37
N GLY A 25 -4.95 1.05 -0.58
CA GLY A 25 -5.75 0.26 0.35
C GLY A 25 -6.66 -0.73 -0.36
N LEU A 26 -7.41 -0.29 -1.38
CA LEU A 26 -8.25 -1.15 -2.21
C LEU A 26 -7.42 -2.19 -2.96
N GLY A 27 -6.34 -1.74 -3.62
CA GLY A 27 -5.45 -2.63 -4.35
C GLY A 27 -4.86 -3.72 -3.46
N SER A 28 -4.43 -3.35 -2.25
CA SER A 28 -3.89 -4.30 -1.27
C SER A 28 -4.96 -5.25 -0.74
N ALA A 29 -6.18 -4.77 -0.49
CA ALA A 29 -7.28 -5.63 -0.04
C ALA A 29 -7.69 -6.65 -1.11
N VAL A 30 -7.85 -6.22 -2.36
CA VAL A 30 -8.16 -7.12 -3.49
C VAL A 30 -7.03 -8.13 -3.70
N PHE A 31 -5.78 -7.67 -3.65
CA PHE A 31 -4.61 -8.52 -3.79
C PHE A 31 -4.47 -9.55 -2.65
N GLY A 32 -4.69 -9.14 -1.40
CA GLY A 32 -4.70 -10.05 -0.27
C GLY A 32 -5.84 -11.08 -0.36
N ALA A 33 -7.03 -10.64 -0.77
CA ALA A 33 -8.18 -11.51 -0.96
C ALA A 33 -7.95 -12.55 -2.07
N SER A 34 -7.27 -12.17 -3.16
CA SER A 34 -6.94 -13.13 -4.23
C SER A 34 -5.95 -14.19 -3.77
N ILE A 35 -4.96 -13.84 -2.93
CA ILE A 35 -4.05 -14.81 -2.31
C ILE A 35 -4.81 -15.76 -1.36
N LEU A 36 -5.75 -15.24 -0.57
CA LEU A 36 -6.58 -16.06 0.33
C LEU A 36 -7.46 -17.05 -0.45
N ALA A 37 -8.04 -16.61 -1.57
CA ALA A 37 -8.90 -17.44 -2.40
C ALA A 37 -8.14 -18.51 -3.19
N MET A 38 -6.90 -18.20 -3.62
CA MET A 38 -6.11 -19.04 -4.51
C MET A 38 -4.64 -19.16 -4.06
N PRO A 39 -4.36 -19.66 -2.85
CA PRO A 39 -3.00 -19.64 -2.28
C PRO A 39 -2.00 -20.47 -3.09
N GLY A 40 -2.45 -21.55 -3.74
CA GLY A 40 -1.62 -22.38 -4.60
C GLY A 40 -1.07 -21.61 -5.81
N SER A 41 -1.89 -20.77 -6.43
CA SER A 41 -1.51 -20.00 -7.63
C SER A 41 -0.41 -18.97 -7.37
N TYR A 42 -0.24 -18.53 -6.12
CA TYR A 42 0.81 -17.58 -5.74
C TYR A 42 2.05 -18.26 -5.16
N ARG A 43 1.92 -19.50 -4.66
CA ARG A 43 3.02 -20.23 -4.01
C ARG A 43 4.20 -20.46 -4.93
N ASP A 44 3.91 -20.76 -6.20
CA ASP A 44 4.91 -21.12 -7.19
C ASP A 44 5.46 -19.91 -7.96
N VAL A 45 4.97 -18.69 -7.66
CA VAL A 45 5.44 -17.47 -8.30
C VAL A 45 6.75 -17.03 -7.65
N PRO A 46 7.87 -16.94 -8.40
CA PRO A 46 9.19 -16.66 -7.82
C PRO A 46 9.27 -15.38 -6.97
N SER A 47 8.52 -14.34 -7.35
CA SER A 47 8.47 -13.08 -6.60
C SER A 47 7.80 -13.18 -5.23
N PHE A 48 7.01 -14.23 -4.98
CA PHE A 48 6.32 -14.46 -3.71
C PHE A 48 6.83 -15.70 -2.98
N ALA A 49 7.49 -16.64 -3.67
CA ALA A 49 7.98 -17.89 -3.11
C ALA A 49 8.83 -17.68 -1.85
N GLN A 50 9.69 -16.67 -1.85
CA GLN A 50 10.47 -16.33 -0.65
C GLN A 50 9.67 -15.67 0.44
N ALA A 51 8.77 -14.74 0.12
CA ALA A 51 7.87 -14.18 1.13
C ALA A 51 7.06 -15.29 1.82
N PHE A 52 6.63 -16.29 1.03
CA PHE A 52 5.87 -17.43 1.51
C PHE A 52 6.67 -18.52 2.21
N ALA A 53 7.98 -18.54 2.04
CA ALA A 53 8.87 -19.39 2.83
C ALA A 53 8.91 -18.96 4.30
N PHE A 54 8.79 -17.65 4.57
CA PHE A 54 8.79 -17.08 5.91
C PHE A 54 7.38 -16.93 6.50
N VAL A 55 6.40 -16.53 5.69
CA VAL A 55 5.01 -16.30 6.13
C VAL A 55 4.07 -17.00 5.19
N ALA A 56 3.32 -17.99 5.67
CA ALA A 56 2.42 -18.75 4.82
C ALA A 56 1.44 -17.83 4.03
N PRO A 57 1.08 -18.18 2.78
CA PRO A 57 0.32 -17.30 1.89
C PRO A 57 -0.97 -16.73 2.51
N HIS A 58 -1.67 -17.53 3.31
CA HIS A 58 -2.90 -17.10 3.96
C HIS A 58 -2.68 -15.98 4.98
N TRP A 59 -1.61 -16.04 5.79
CA TRP A 59 -1.29 -14.97 6.74
C TRP A 59 -0.85 -13.70 6.02
N TRP A 60 -0.11 -13.87 4.93
CA TRP A 60 0.33 -12.75 4.10
C TRP A 60 -0.86 -12.05 3.44
N GLY A 61 -1.76 -12.82 2.83
CA GLY A 61 -3.00 -12.31 2.24
C GLY A 61 -3.92 -11.66 3.28
N LEU A 62 -4.07 -12.27 4.46
CA LEU A 62 -4.85 -11.71 5.57
C LEU A 62 -4.30 -10.36 6.03
N ALA A 63 -2.98 -10.22 6.19
CA ALA A 63 -2.36 -8.97 6.58
C ALA A 63 -2.67 -7.84 5.58
N MET A 64 -2.62 -8.14 4.28
CA MET A 64 -2.95 -7.18 3.22
C MET A 64 -4.43 -6.76 3.25
N VAL A 65 -5.34 -7.72 3.44
CA VAL A 65 -6.79 -7.44 3.59
C VAL A 65 -7.04 -6.57 4.81
N VAL A 66 -6.52 -6.95 5.97
CA VAL A 66 -6.75 -6.21 7.23
C VAL A 66 -6.21 -4.80 7.13
N LEU A 67 -4.98 -4.61 6.63
CA LEU A 67 -4.39 -3.27 6.48
C LEU A 67 -5.15 -2.44 5.44
N GLY A 68 -5.51 -3.03 4.29
CA GLY A 68 -6.28 -2.34 3.26
C GLY A 68 -7.66 -1.88 3.74
N VAL A 69 -8.40 -2.77 4.42
CA VAL A 69 -9.71 -2.45 5.02
C VAL A 69 -9.57 -1.43 6.15
N ALA A 70 -8.52 -1.53 6.98
CA ALA A 70 -8.25 -0.56 8.04
C ALA A 70 -7.96 0.83 7.46
N MET A 71 -7.16 0.93 6.39
CA MET A 71 -6.91 2.19 5.68
C MET A 71 -8.21 2.81 5.18
N LEU A 72 -9.07 2.04 4.52
CA LEU A 72 -10.34 2.53 3.97
C LEU A 72 -11.35 2.92 5.05
N SER A 73 -11.41 2.14 6.14
CA SER A 73 -12.31 2.42 7.25
C SER A 73 -11.88 3.67 8.00
N LEU A 74 -10.57 3.80 8.26
CA LEU A 74 -10.05 4.92 9.03
C LEU A 74 -9.98 6.21 8.20
N ILE A 75 -9.79 6.13 6.89
CA ILE A 75 -9.80 7.34 6.05
C ILE A 75 -11.19 7.97 5.96
N ALA A 76 -12.26 7.16 6.07
CA ALA A 76 -13.63 7.65 6.19
C ALA A 76 -13.86 8.42 7.51
N HIS A 77 -13.09 8.13 8.56
CA HIS A 77 -13.17 8.82 9.84
C HIS A 77 -12.25 10.05 9.88
N SER A 78 -10.95 9.87 9.63
CA SER A 78 -10.00 10.96 9.52
C SER A 78 -8.73 10.55 8.76
N ARG A 79 -8.12 11.50 8.07
CA ARG A 79 -6.83 11.31 7.39
C ARG A 79 -5.74 10.84 8.34
N ALA A 80 -5.64 11.49 9.50
CA ALA A 80 -4.63 11.17 10.50
C ALA A 80 -4.77 9.72 11.00
N ALA A 81 -6.00 9.21 11.14
CA ALA A 81 -6.22 7.82 11.52
C ALA A 81 -5.78 6.83 10.42
N ALA A 82 -5.97 7.18 9.14
CA ALA A 82 -5.51 6.35 8.02
C ALA A 82 -3.97 6.32 7.87
N ALA A 83 -3.24 7.29 8.45
CA ALA A 83 -1.80 7.37 8.32
C ALA A 83 -1.09 6.12 8.84
N VAL A 84 -1.50 5.62 10.02
CA VAL A 84 -0.88 4.47 10.67
C VAL A 84 -0.98 3.19 9.83
N PRO A 85 -2.17 2.72 9.42
CA PRO A 85 -2.25 1.50 8.61
C PRO A 85 -1.61 1.68 7.23
N THR A 86 -1.63 2.89 6.66
CA THR A 86 -0.93 3.20 5.39
C THR A 86 0.58 3.07 5.55
N PHE A 87 1.13 3.57 6.65
CA PHE A 87 2.55 3.46 6.96
C PHE A 87 2.96 2.01 7.24
N LEU A 88 2.17 1.28 8.02
CA LEU A 88 2.40 -0.14 8.31
C LEU A 88 2.41 -0.98 7.03
N LEU A 89 1.48 -0.73 6.11
CA LEU A 89 1.45 -1.38 4.81
C LEU A 89 2.76 -1.12 4.03
N GLY A 90 3.30 0.10 4.09
CA GLY A 90 4.60 0.43 3.49
C GLY A 90 5.79 -0.28 4.10
N LEU A 91 5.77 -0.51 5.41
CA LEU A 91 6.76 -1.35 6.08
C LEU A 91 6.66 -2.81 5.65
N VAL A 92 5.45 -3.34 5.47
CA VAL A 92 5.27 -4.71 4.96
C VAL A 92 5.87 -4.83 3.56
N TRP A 93 5.59 -3.89 2.66
CA TRP A 93 6.22 -3.89 1.33
C TRP A 93 7.75 -3.79 1.41
N ALA A 94 8.27 -2.90 2.26
CA ALA A 94 9.72 -2.70 2.42
C ALA A 94 10.43 -3.97 2.91
N ALA A 95 9.83 -4.66 3.88
CA ALA A 95 10.41 -5.84 4.52
C ALA A 95 10.72 -6.98 3.52
N TRP A 96 10.02 -7.02 2.38
CA TRP A 96 10.18 -8.06 1.37
C TRP A 96 11.09 -7.68 0.20
N VAL A 97 11.54 -6.42 0.09
CA VAL A 97 12.41 -5.98 -1.02
C VAL A 97 13.71 -6.78 -1.06
N LEU A 98 14.44 -6.83 0.07
CA LEU A 98 15.72 -7.53 0.15
C LEU A 98 15.57 -9.06 0.05
N PRO A 99 14.62 -9.72 0.76
CA PRO A 99 14.38 -11.15 0.58
C PRO A 99 14.08 -11.55 -0.87
N ILE A 100 13.28 -10.76 -1.60
CA ILE A 100 12.99 -11.05 -3.01
C ILE A 100 14.23 -10.85 -3.88
N ALA A 101 14.98 -9.77 -3.69
CA ALA A 101 16.20 -9.51 -4.48
C ALA A 101 17.30 -10.56 -4.25
N ALA A 102 17.33 -11.18 -3.08
CA ALA A 102 18.25 -12.27 -2.75
C ALA A 102 17.76 -13.64 -3.23
N SER A 103 16.57 -13.73 -3.84
CA SER A 103 15.97 -15.02 -4.17
C SER A 103 16.43 -15.60 -5.51
N PRO A 104 16.70 -16.91 -5.59
CA PRO A 104 17.03 -17.55 -6.86
C PRO A 104 15.86 -17.47 -7.85
N GLY A 105 16.14 -17.05 -9.09
CA GLY A 105 15.11 -17.00 -10.15
C GLY A 105 14.08 -15.89 -10.00
N PHE A 106 14.35 -14.87 -9.18
CA PHE A 106 13.46 -13.74 -9.01
C PHE A 106 13.31 -12.93 -10.31
N ALA A 107 12.12 -12.38 -10.53
CA ALA A 107 11.92 -11.40 -11.59
C ALA A 107 12.57 -10.07 -11.16
N PRO A 108 13.52 -9.49 -11.95
CA PRO A 108 14.19 -8.23 -11.59
C PRO A 108 13.23 -7.06 -11.33
N SER A 109 12.04 -7.09 -11.92
CA SER A 109 10.99 -6.11 -11.69
C SER A 109 10.33 -6.20 -10.32
N ALA A 110 10.38 -7.35 -9.64
CA ALA A 110 9.66 -7.55 -8.38
C ALA A 110 10.17 -6.65 -7.24
N PRO A 111 11.49 -6.58 -6.93
CA PRO A 111 12.00 -5.66 -5.92
C PRO A 111 11.69 -4.20 -6.25
N ILE A 112 11.69 -3.83 -7.54
CA ILE A 112 11.35 -2.47 -8.00
C ILE A 112 9.88 -2.16 -7.65
N VAL A 113 8.96 -3.06 -8.00
CA VAL A 113 7.53 -2.89 -7.70
C VAL A 113 7.29 -2.80 -6.19
N TYR A 114 7.91 -3.67 -5.39
CA TYR A 114 7.79 -3.62 -3.93
C TYR A 114 8.37 -2.33 -3.33
N THR A 115 9.50 -1.85 -3.86
CA THR A 115 10.09 -0.56 -3.46
C THR A 115 9.16 0.59 -3.81
N MET A 116 8.56 0.60 -5.01
CA MET A 116 7.59 1.62 -5.40
C MET A 116 6.36 1.60 -4.49
N LEU A 117 5.79 0.42 -4.21
CA LEU A 117 4.65 0.27 -3.31
C LEU A 117 4.99 0.76 -1.90
N SER A 118 6.17 0.40 -1.39
CA SER A 118 6.69 0.86 -0.11
C SER A 118 6.81 2.38 -0.06
N VAL A 119 7.48 3.00 -1.04
CA VAL A 119 7.65 4.46 -1.08
C VAL A 119 6.30 5.17 -1.18
N LEU A 120 5.39 4.69 -2.05
CA LEU A 120 4.08 5.29 -2.23
C LEU A 120 3.22 5.23 -0.97
N THR A 121 3.22 4.08 -0.27
CA THR A 121 2.47 3.91 0.98
C THR A 121 3.11 4.69 2.13
N LEU A 122 4.43 4.66 2.30
CA LEU A 122 5.11 5.46 3.33
C LEU A 122 4.89 6.97 3.10
N ALA A 123 5.04 7.45 1.87
CA ALA A 123 4.80 8.84 1.52
C ALA A 123 3.34 9.24 1.70
N ALA A 124 2.38 8.38 1.29
CA ALA A 124 0.96 8.63 1.51
C ALA A 124 0.60 8.66 3.01
N GLY A 125 1.18 7.75 3.80
CA GLY A 125 1.00 7.71 5.26
C GLY A 125 1.51 8.98 5.93
N LEU A 126 2.73 9.42 5.61
CA LEU A 126 3.29 10.68 6.10
C LEU A 126 2.46 11.89 5.66
N ALA A 127 2.04 11.93 4.40
CA ALA A 127 1.23 13.01 3.86
C ALA A 127 -0.20 13.07 4.45
N CYS A 128 -0.69 11.97 5.02
CA CYS A 128 -1.94 11.94 5.78
C CYS A 128 -1.82 12.59 7.18
N LEU A 129 -0.60 12.74 7.70
CA LEU A 129 -0.32 13.42 8.97
C LEU A 129 -0.14 14.94 8.82
N VAL A 130 0.08 15.43 7.60
CA VAL A 130 0.30 16.86 7.36
C VAL A 130 -1.03 17.63 7.58
N PRO A 131 -1.06 18.63 8.49
CA PRO A 131 -2.25 19.43 8.75
C PRO A 131 -2.73 20.13 7.48
N ARG A 132 -4.05 20.17 7.27
CA ARG A 132 -4.63 21.08 6.27
C ARG A 132 -4.53 22.48 6.85
N GLU A 133 -3.61 23.31 6.37
CA GLU A 133 -3.66 24.74 6.67
C GLU A 133 -4.99 25.30 6.14
N VAL A 134 -5.95 25.49 7.04
CA VAL A 134 -7.13 26.30 6.77
C VAL A 134 -6.65 27.74 6.92
N LYS A 135 -6.19 28.34 5.81
CA LYS A 135 -6.06 29.80 5.81
C LYS A 135 -7.44 30.40 6.09
N PRO A 136 -7.57 31.29 7.09
CA PRO A 136 -8.82 31.98 7.38
C PRO A 136 -9.30 32.80 6.17
#